data_AF-A0A1Z1UW79-F1
#
_entry.id   AF-A0A1Z1UW79-F1
#
_cell.length_a   1.000
_cell.length_b   1.000
_cell.length_c   1.000
_cell.angle_alpha   90.00
_cell.angle_beta   90.00
_cell.angle_gamma   90.00
#
_symmetry.space_group_name_H-M   'P 1'
#
loop_
_entity.id
_entity.type
_entity.pdbx_description
1 polymer ?
#
loop_
_entity_poly.entity_id
_entity_poly.type
_entity_poly.pdbx_seq_one_letter_code
_entity_poly.pdbx_strand_id
1 'polypeptide(L)'
;MCRSEEGGGRRCTDHRRLQSKSLDDLRPDPAPGRPDVDWAHDPANAPEYLYETYPTYVAGIVVDMMATAKQQESQMTSDVLDALPSDARMHGLEFRMKSPDSLARKLNDRCEKSPMRDPEHIADAITDVVRYTAISDPDRVVATARTLADRLIERGWTITEVEHSYLDGNQYKGLHLLARHSSGRVAEFQFHTEASQNVKDATHVDYEAVRDPRLPLTERAALVEKMTAVWAQVPTPAGVPELTELGGCKVAPKRYAPPKTNRGRDAQ
;
A
#
# COMPACT_ATOMS: atom_id res chain seq x y z
N MET A 1 16.65 -14.03 -13.00
CA MET A 1 16.26 -13.65 -14.38
C MET A 1 17.22 -12.59 -14.91
N CYS A 2 17.49 -12.51 -16.21
CA CYS A 2 18.46 -11.53 -16.75
C CYS A 2 17.76 -10.35 -17.41
N ARG A 3 17.98 -9.13 -16.91
CA ARG A 3 17.48 -7.87 -17.49
C ARG A 3 18.38 -7.40 -18.61
N SER A 4 17.83 -6.92 -19.72
CA SER A 4 18.60 -6.09 -20.66
C SER A 4 18.70 -4.68 -20.11
N GLU A 5 19.91 -4.14 -19.99
CA GLU A 5 20.16 -2.75 -19.62
C GLU A 5 20.05 -1.84 -20.86
N GLU A 6 19.70 -0.56 -20.69
CA GLU A 6 19.60 0.41 -21.79
C GLU A 6 20.92 0.57 -22.59
N GLY A 7 22.04 0.06 -22.07
CA GLY A 7 23.34 -0.03 -22.75
C GLY A 7 23.69 -1.40 -23.37
N GLY A 8 22.75 -2.36 -23.46
CA GLY A 8 22.97 -3.68 -24.08
C GLY A 8 23.59 -4.76 -23.17
N GLY A 9 23.72 -4.50 -21.86
CA GLY A 9 24.16 -5.49 -20.86
C GLY A 9 23.04 -6.41 -20.38
N ARG A 10 23.37 -7.61 -19.88
CA ARG A 10 22.40 -8.52 -19.22
C ARG A 10 22.67 -8.61 -17.72
N ARG A 11 21.80 -8.06 -16.87
CA ARG A 11 21.90 -8.16 -15.40
C ARG A 11 21.08 -9.35 -14.90
N CYS A 12 21.74 -10.47 -14.64
CA CYS A 12 21.10 -11.65 -14.07
C CYS A 12 20.92 -11.50 -12.55
N THR A 13 19.69 -11.66 -12.07
CA THR A 13 19.38 -11.79 -10.63
C THR A 13 20.17 -12.95 -10.05
N ASP A 14 21.16 -12.66 -9.22
CA ASP A 14 21.91 -13.68 -8.48
C ASP A 14 21.10 -14.09 -7.25
N HIS A 15 20.27 -15.12 -7.43
CA HIS A 15 19.41 -15.63 -6.35
C HIS A 15 20.21 -16.13 -5.15
N ARG A 16 21.45 -16.62 -5.32
CA ARG A 16 22.28 -17.05 -4.18
C ARG A 16 22.66 -15.84 -3.33
N ARG A 17 23.08 -14.75 -3.96
CA ARG A 17 23.39 -13.50 -3.27
C ARG A 17 22.18 -12.90 -2.55
N LEU A 18 20.99 -13.00 -3.16
CA LEU A 18 19.76 -12.50 -2.54
C LEU A 18 19.32 -13.39 -1.37
N GLN A 19 19.41 -14.71 -1.53
CA GLN A 19 19.07 -15.66 -0.48
C GLN A 19 20.00 -15.54 0.74
N SER A 20 21.27 -15.16 0.55
CA SER A 20 22.22 -14.95 1.64
C SER A 20 22.01 -13.65 2.43
N LYS A 21 21.04 -12.80 2.05
CA LYS A 21 20.71 -11.60 2.82
C LYS A 21 20.08 -11.97 4.16
N SER A 22 20.32 -11.12 5.14
CA SER A 22 19.69 -11.18 6.45
C SER A 22 18.44 -10.31 6.51
N LEU A 23 17.67 -10.41 7.60
CA LEU A 23 16.56 -9.49 7.88
C LEU A 23 17.07 -8.04 8.06
N ASP A 24 18.27 -7.86 8.61
CA ASP A 24 18.92 -6.56 8.76
C ASP A 24 19.24 -5.90 7.40
N ASP A 25 19.48 -6.69 6.36
CA ASP A 25 19.69 -6.18 5.00
C ASP A 25 18.39 -5.66 4.36
N LEU A 26 17.22 -5.95 4.95
CA LEU A 26 15.91 -5.60 4.40
C LEU A 26 15.18 -4.51 5.19
N ARG A 27 15.27 -4.52 6.52
CA ARG A 27 14.57 -3.54 7.36
C ARG A 27 15.22 -2.16 7.27
N PRO A 28 14.45 -1.07 7.34
CA PRO A 28 15.00 0.27 7.47
C PRO A 28 16.00 0.37 8.61
N ASP A 29 17.03 1.19 8.45
CA ASP A 29 17.95 1.48 9.54
C ASP A 29 17.23 2.30 10.63
N PRO A 30 17.51 2.06 11.92
CA PRO A 30 16.92 2.84 13.00
C PRO A 30 17.22 4.34 12.83
N ALA A 31 16.20 5.18 13.04
CA ALA A 31 16.32 6.62 12.93
C ALA A 31 15.52 7.33 14.04
N PRO A 32 15.98 8.49 14.53
CA PRO A 32 15.27 9.21 15.59
C PRO A 32 13.90 9.70 15.10
N GLY A 33 12.94 9.78 16.03
CA GLY A 33 11.60 10.32 15.76
C GLY A 33 10.66 9.37 15.01
N ARG A 34 11.03 8.10 14.81
CA ARG A 34 10.16 7.07 14.22
C ARG A 34 10.39 5.71 14.88
N PRO A 35 9.37 4.85 15.02
CA PRO A 35 9.54 3.49 15.52
C PRO A 35 10.23 2.58 14.49
N ASP A 36 10.75 1.44 14.93
CA ASP A 36 11.11 0.35 14.02
C ASP A 36 9.88 -0.17 13.27
N VAL A 37 10.11 -0.85 12.14
CA VAL A 37 9.01 -1.49 11.42
C VAL A 37 8.47 -2.68 12.22
N ASP A 38 7.16 -2.94 12.16
CA ASP A 38 6.48 -3.95 12.99
C ASP A 38 7.04 -5.37 12.78
N TRP A 39 7.55 -5.66 11.58
CA TRP A 39 8.14 -6.94 11.20
C TRP A 39 9.66 -7.04 11.45
N ALA A 40 10.28 -6.02 12.06
CA ALA A 40 11.74 -5.89 12.17
C ALA A 40 12.47 -7.07 12.84
N HIS A 41 11.75 -7.89 13.61
CA HIS A 41 12.28 -9.03 14.35
C HIS A 41 11.55 -10.34 14.05
N ASP A 42 10.63 -10.35 13.09
CA ASP A 42 9.84 -11.53 12.76
C ASP A 42 10.58 -12.41 11.73
N PRO A 43 10.98 -13.64 12.08
CA PRO A 43 11.69 -14.54 11.17
C PRO A 43 10.89 -14.90 9.91
N ALA A 44 9.55 -14.78 9.92
CA ALA A 44 8.72 -14.96 8.72
C ALA A 44 9.03 -13.92 7.62
N ASN A 45 9.80 -12.88 7.93
CA ASN A 45 10.20 -11.84 7.00
C ASN A 45 11.66 -11.96 6.55
N ALA A 46 12.39 -12.96 7.02
CA ALA A 46 13.76 -13.22 6.59
C ALA A 46 13.79 -13.83 5.18
N PRO A 47 14.81 -13.51 4.36
CA PRO A 47 14.96 -14.10 3.03
C PRO A 47 14.84 -15.62 2.98
N GLU A 48 15.46 -16.35 3.92
CA GLU A 48 15.39 -17.81 4.01
C GLU A 48 13.94 -18.32 4.02
N TYR A 49 13.10 -17.80 4.91
CA TYR A 49 11.68 -18.16 4.98
C TYR A 49 10.94 -17.87 3.67
N LEU A 50 11.22 -16.73 3.02
CA LEU A 50 10.59 -16.39 1.74
C LEU A 50 10.94 -17.38 0.63
N TYR A 51 12.21 -17.80 0.57
CA TYR A 51 12.69 -18.78 -0.43
C TYR A 51 12.17 -20.19 -0.17
N GLU A 52 11.85 -20.53 1.06
CA GLU A 52 11.20 -21.81 1.43
C GLU A 52 9.69 -21.81 1.14
N THR A 53 9.03 -20.65 1.30
CA THR A 53 7.57 -20.53 1.26
C THR A 53 7.03 -20.19 -0.14
N TYR A 54 7.75 -19.36 -0.91
CA TYR A 54 7.29 -18.83 -2.19
C TYR A 54 8.16 -19.30 -3.36
N PRO A 55 7.65 -19.27 -4.61
CA PRO A 55 8.50 -19.54 -5.78
C PRO A 55 9.76 -18.66 -5.78
N THR A 56 10.90 -19.25 -6.13
CA THR A 56 12.24 -18.61 -6.08
C THR A 56 12.28 -17.23 -6.77
N TYR A 57 11.52 -17.06 -7.84
CA TYR A 57 11.45 -15.79 -8.55
C TYR A 57 10.69 -14.70 -7.74
N VAL A 58 9.60 -15.06 -7.06
CA VAL A 58 8.84 -14.15 -6.17
C VAL A 58 9.72 -13.72 -5.01
N ALA A 59 10.35 -14.69 -4.32
CA ALA A 59 11.23 -14.42 -3.20
C ALA A 59 12.40 -13.51 -3.62
N GLY A 60 13.05 -13.79 -4.75
CA GLY A 60 14.13 -12.96 -5.28
C GLY A 60 13.71 -11.53 -5.60
N ILE A 61 12.57 -11.34 -6.28
CA ILE A 61 12.05 -10.00 -6.59
C ILE A 61 11.75 -9.22 -5.31
N VAL A 62 11.11 -9.85 -4.31
CA VAL A 62 10.78 -9.17 -3.05
C VAL A 62 12.03 -8.81 -2.27
N VAL A 63 13.00 -9.70 -2.16
CA VAL A 63 14.26 -9.42 -1.45
C VAL A 63 15.00 -8.24 -2.09
N ASP A 64 15.05 -8.17 -3.42
CA ASP A 64 15.66 -7.04 -4.16
C ASP A 64 14.87 -5.72 -3.96
N MET A 65 13.54 -5.81 -4.03
CA MET A 65 12.63 -4.69 -3.78
C MET A 65 12.82 -4.12 -2.37
N MET A 66 12.92 -4.99 -1.36
CA MET A 66 13.11 -4.61 0.04
C MET A 66 14.49 -4.00 0.28
N ALA A 67 15.54 -4.59 -0.28
CA ALA A 67 16.90 -4.03 -0.19
C ALA A 67 17.00 -2.64 -0.86
N THR A 68 16.23 -2.40 -1.93
CA THR A 68 16.17 -1.08 -2.57
C THR A 68 15.32 -0.09 -1.77
N ALA A 69 14.16 -0.53 -1.25
CA ALA A 69 13.30 0.30 -0.42
C ALA A 69 14.00 0.74 0.88
N LYS A 70 14.79 -0.14 1.53
CA LYS A 70 15.62 0.20 2.69
C LYS A 70 16.50 1.42 2.46
N GLN A 71 17.16 1.49 1.29
CA GLN A 71 18.08 2.59 0.95
C GLN A 71 17.37 3.94 0.79
N GLN A 72 16.06 3.93 0.51
CA GLN A 72 15.28 5.11 0.16
C GLN A 72 14.35 5.56 1.30
N GLU A 73 13.88 4.60 2.10
CA GLU A 73 12.84 4.79 3.13
C GLU A 73 13.23 5.89 4.12
N SER A 74 14.48 5.93 4.58
CA SER A 74 14.88 6.87 5.64
C SER A 74 14.70 8.33 5.22
N GLN A 75 15.17 8.69 4.02
CA GLN A 75 14.99 10.04 3.46
C GLN A 75 13.50 10.30 3.16
N MET A 76 12.81 9.31 2.57
CA MET A 76 11.40 9.47 2.23
C MET A 76 10.55 9.79 3.45
N THR A 77 10.74 9.06 4.56
CA THR A 77 10.00 9.29 5.79
C THR A 77 10.38 10.62 6.43
N SER A 78 11.64 11.06 6.36
CA SER A 78 12.03 12.40 6.82
C SER A 78 11.29 13.51 6.07
N ASP A 79 11.26 13.43 4.73
CA ASP A 79 10.54 14.39 3.89
C ASP A 79 9.06 14.47 4.27
N VAL A 80 8.43 13.31 4.51
CA VAL A 80 7.01 13.22 4.86
C VAL A 80 6.72 13.81 6.23
N LEU A 81 7.58 13.53 7.23
CA LEU A 81 7.43 14.11 8.57
C LEU A 81 7.59 15.63 8.54
N ASP A 82 8.56 16.15 7.78
CA ASP A 82 8.77 17.59 7.63
C ASP A 82 7.69 18.28 6.78
N ALA A 83 7.07 17.55 5.86
CA ALA A 83 5.99 18.05 5.02
C ALA A 83 4.64 18.07 5.74
N LEU A 84 4.45 17.26 6.79
CA LEU A 84 3.18 17.16 7.51
C LEU A 84 2.77 18.52 8.13
N PRO A 85 1.53 18.99 7.91
CA PRO A 85 1.04 20.17 8.63
C PRO A 85 0.84 19.89 10.12
N SER A 86 0.97 20.94 10.94
CA SER A 86 0.99 20.84 12.41
C SER A 86 -0.33 20.41 13.05
N ASP A 87 -1.44 20.53 12.32
CA ASP A 87 -2.78 20.10 12.73
C ASP A 87 -3.11 18.67 12.29
N ALA A 88 -2.14 17.94 11.72
CA ALA A 88 -2.23 16.54 11.39
C ALA A 88 -1.15 15.73 12.13
N ARG A 89 -1.37 14.42 12.24
CA ARG A 89 -0.40 13.47 12.81
C ARG A 89 -0.18 12.28 11.90
N MET A 90 1.03 11.74 11.89
CA MET A 90 1.27 10.41 11.31
C MET A 90 0.66 9.33 12.20
N HIS A 91 0.19 8.26 11.58
CA HIS A 91 -0.34 7.09 12.26
C HIS A 91 0.27 5.81 11.67
N GLY A 92 0.63 4.86 12.54
CA GLY A 92 1.14 3.56 12.14
C GLY A 92 2.48 3.64 11.40
N LEU A 93 3.43 4.47 11.88
CA LEU A 93 4.76 4.56 11.26
C LEU A 93 5.55 3.25 11.37
N GLU A 94 5.24 2.40 12.33
CA GLU A 94 5.72 1.02 12.40
C GLU A 94 5.29 0.19 11.17
N PHE A 95 4.20 0.56 10.49
CA PHE A 95 3.71 -0.12 9.29
C PHE A 95 4.10 0.59 7.98
N ARG A 96 5.00 1.59 8.05
CA ARG A 96 5.37 2.46 6.92
C ARG A 96 6.02 1.73 5.76
N MET A 97 6.68 0.61 6.02
CA MET A 97 7.25 -0.28 5.01
C MET A 97 6.59 -1.64 5.15
N LYS A 98 6.00 -2.14 4.06
CA LYS A 98 5.28 -3.42 4.06
C LYS A 98 6.22 -4.56 4.40
N SER A 99 5.73 -5.56 5.14
CA SER A 99 6.55 -6.72 5.49
C SER A 99 6.94 -7.53 4.24
N PRO A 100 8.16 -8.12 4.22
CA PRO A 100 8.58 -9.00 3.14
C PRO A 100 7.60 -10.13 2.83
N ASP A 101 7.05 -10.81 3.85
CA ASP A 101 6.06 -11.88 3.65
C ASP A 101 4.78 -11.36 2.98
N SER A 102 4.25 -10.23 3.48
CA SER A 102 3.05 -9.61 2.89
C SER A 102 3.26 -9.15 1.45
N LEU A 103 4.47 -8.69 1.09
CA LEU A 103 4.83 -8.38 -0.28
C LEU A 103 4.94 -9.64 -1.15
N ALA A 104 5.56 -10.71 -0.65
CA ALA A 104 5.69 -11.98 -1.34
C ALA A 104 4.33 -12.61 -1.63
N ARG A 105 3.45 -12.68 -0.63
CA ARG A 105 2.05 -13.09 -0.82
C ARG A 105 1.34 -12.26 -1.88
N LYS A 106 1.42 -10.92 -1.78
CA LYS A 106 0.76 -10.00 -2.73
C LYS A 106 1.28 -10.17 -4.15
N LEU A 107 2.59 -10.32 -4.33
CA LEU A 107 3.19 -10.55 -5.64
C LEU A 107 2.79 -11.92 -6.19
N ASN A 108 2.87 -12.98 -5.38
CA ASN A 108 2.47 -14.32 -5.78
C ASN A 108 1.00 -14.37 -6.24
N ASP A 109 0.07 -13.82 -5.45
CA ASP A 109 -1.35 -13.73 -5.80
C ASP A 109 -1.58 -13.03 -7.16
N ARG A 110 -0.80 -11.99 -7.47
CA ARG A 110 -0.91 -11.26 -8.74
C ARG A 110 -0.32 -12.05 -9.90
N CYS A 111 0.80 -12.74 -9.69
CA CYS A 111 1.40 -13.65 -10.66
C CYS A 111 0.46 -14.79 -11.02
N GLU A 112 -0.18 -15.43 -10.03
CA GLU A 112 -1.15 -16.50 -10.24
C GLU A 112 -2.38 -16.03 -11.03
N LYS A 113 -2.84 -14.80 -10.79
CA LYS A 113 -3.95 -14.18 -11.54
C LYS A 113 -3.57 -13.71 -12.94
N SER A 114 -2.28 -13.57 -13.23
CA SER A 114 -1.75 -13.06 -14.50
C SER A 114 -0.54 -13.87 -14.99
N PRO A 115 -0.68 -15.19 -15.23
CA PRO A 115 0.45 -16.09 -15.43
C PRO A 115 1.27 -15.79 -16.71
N MET A 116 0.71 -15.03 -17.64
CA MET A 116 1.36 -14.63 -18.90
C MET A 116 2.13 -13.30 -18.79
N ARG A 117 2.01 -12.57 -17.68
CA ARG A 117 2.73 -11.31 -17.47
C ARG A 117 4.06 -11.57 -16.78
N ASP A 118 5.06 -10.76 -17.12
CA ASP A 118 6.36 -10.78 -16.45
C ASP A 118 6.19 -10.44 -14.95
N PRO A 119 6.62 -11.30 -14.02
CA PRO A 119 6.59 -11.04 -12.59
C PRO A 119 7.26 -9.72 -12.17
N GLU A 120 8.32 -9.30 -12.85
CA GLU A 120 9.00 -8.02 -12.57
C GLU A 120 8.06 -6.84 -12.88
N HIS A 121 7.34 -6.89 -13.99
CA HIS A 121 6.36 -5.85 -14.35
C HIS A 121 5.15 -5.85 -13.40
N ILE A 122 4.74 -7.02 -12.89
CA ILE A 122 3.71 -7.11 -11.84
C ILE A 122 4.20 -6.46 -10.54
N ALA A 123 5.47 -6.66 -10.20
CA ALA A 123 6.12 -6.11 -9.02
C ALA A 123 6.27 -4.59 -9.10
N ASP A 124 6.62 -4.03 -10.27
CA ASP A 124 6.68 -2.58 -10.51
C ASP A 124 5.33 -1.89 -10.30
N ALA A 125 4.22 -2.62 -10.47
CA ALA A 125 2.87 -2.13 -10.21
C ALA A 125 2.45 -2.21 -8.72
N ILE A 126 3.36 -2.60 -7.81
CA ILE A 126 3.12 -2.55 -6.36
C ILE A 126 3.62 -1.21 -5.83
N THR A 127 2.67 -0.32 -5.52
CA THR A 127 2.95 1.08 -5.15
C THR A 127 2.96 1.31 -3.63
N ASP A 128 2.47 0.36 -2.84
CA ASP A 128 2.33 0.42 -1.38
C ASP A 128 3.45 -0.31 -0.62
N VAL A 129 4.65 -0.41 -1.22
CA VAL A 129 5.85 -0.92 -0.53
C VAL A 129 6.19 -0.01 0.65
N VAL A 130 6.15 1.31 0.39
CA VAL A 130 6.23 2.36 1.41
C VAL A 130 4.89 3.10 1.42
N ARG A 131 4.34 3.34 2.61
CA ARG A 131 3.02 3.94 2.79
C ARG A 131 2.95 4.78 4.05
N TYR A 132 2.18 5.86 4.01
CA TYR A 132 1.98 6.77 5.14
C TYR A 132 0.50 7.01 5.36
N THR A 133 0.10 7.13 6.63
CA THR A 133 -1.26 7.51 7.00
C THR A 133 -1.22 8.79 7.81
N ALA A 134 -1.85 9.84 7.30
CA ALA A 134 -2.05 11.10 8.00
C ALA A 134 -3.47 11.14 8.58
N ILE A 135 -3.57 11.47 9.87
CA ILE A 135 -4.82 11.69 10.58
C ILE A 135 -5.00 13.18 10.85
N SER A 136 -6.19 13.69 10.54
CA SER A 136 -6.58 15.09 10.75
C SER A 136 -8.06 15.18 11.11
N ASP A 137 -8.49 16.36 11.55
CA ASP A 137 -9.91 16.60 11.82
C ASP A 137 -10.78 16.49 10.56
N PRO A 138 -12.09 16.16 10.69
CA PRO A 138 -12.98 15.94 9.54
C PRO A 138 -13.10 17.12 8.56
N ASP A 139 -12.90 18.35 9.02
CA ASP A 139 -12.88 19.56 8.18
C ASP A 139 -11.49 19.83 7.56
N ARG A 140 -10.46 19.09 7.96
CA ARG A 140 -9.05 19.31 7.59
C ARG A 140 -8.46 18.26 6.66
N VAL A 141 -9.16 17.16 6.37
CA VAL A 141 -8.63 16.07 5.50
C VAL A 141 -8.12 16.58 4.15
N VAL A 142 -8.92 17.39 3.44
CA VAL A 142 -8.52 17.94 2.13
C VAL A 142 -7.39 18.96 2.27
N ALA A 143 -7.45 19.83 3.29
CA ALA A 143 -6.39 20.81 3.54
C ALA A 143 -5.06 20.13 3.85
N THR A 144 -5.08 19.09 4.68
CA THR A 144 -3.92 18.25 5.02
C THR A 144 -3.32 17.62 3.77
N ALA A 145 -4.17 17.03 2.92
CA ALA A 145 -3.71 16.40 1.68
C ALA A 145 -3.08 17.40 0.70
N ARG A 146 -3.66 18.60 0.56
CA ARG A 146 -3.10 19.67 -0.27
C ARG A 146 -1.75 20.15 0.27
N THR A 147 -1.69 20.52 1.54
CA THR A 147 -0.45 21.02 2.15
C THR A 147 0.67 19.98 2.12
N LEU A 148 0.36 18.71 2.41
CA LEU A 148 1.35 17.64 2.31
C LEU A 148 1.85 17.50 0.86
N ALA A 149 0.95 17.47 -0.13
CA ALA A 149 1.32 17.33 -1.53
C ALA A 149 2.20 18.50 -2.01
N ASP A 150 1.83 19.75 -1.72
CA ASP A 150 2.59 20.93 -2.12
C ASP A 150 4.02 20.91 -1.53
N ARG A 151 4.14 20.59 -0.23
CA ARG A 151 5.43 20.49 0.46
C ARG A 151 6.29 19.32 -0.01
N LEU A 152 5.68 18.20 -0.43
CA LEU A 152 6.40 17.11 -1.07
C LEU A 152 6.91 17.51 -2.46
N ILE A 153 6.10 18.23 -3.24
CA ILE A 153 6.52 18.77 -4.55
C ILE A 153 7.72 19.73 -4.39
N GLU A 154 7.69 20.61 -3.39
CA GLU A 154 8.83 21.49 -3.06
C GLU A 154 10.12 20.70 -2.72
N ARG A 155 9.97 19.47 -2.22
CA ARG A 155 11.06 18.53 -1.91
C ARG A 155 11.43 17.63 -3.10
N GLY A 156 10.91 17.91 -4.30
CA GLY A 156 11.24 17.18 -5.52
C GLY A 156 10.47 15.87 -5.71
N TRP A 157 9.36 15.68 -4.98
CA TRP A 157 8.43 14.59 -5.27
C TRP A 157 7.50 14.97 -6.43
N THR A 158 6.92 13.96 -7.08
CA THR A 158 5.89 14.15 -8.10
C THR A 158 4.64 13.39 -7.71
N ILE A 159 3.51 14.08 -7.62
CA ILE A 159 2.21 13.43 -7.43
C ILE A 159 1.82 12.74 -8.74
N THR A 160 1.48 11.45 -8.68
CA THR A 160 1.22 10.65 -9.88
C THR A 160 -0.22 10.17 -9.97
N GLU A 161 -0.92 10.05 -8.84
CA GLU A 161 -2.30 9.59 -8.80
C GLU A 161 -2.99 10.12 -7.55
N VAL A 162 -4.28 10.48 -7.67
CA VAL A 162 -5.12 10.86 -6.54
C VAL A 162 -6.49 10.24 -6.72
N GLU A 163 -6.98 9.55 -5.71
CA GLU A 163 -8.28 8.90 -5.73
C GLU A 163 -9.00 9.06 -4.39
N HIS A 164 -10.33 9.03 -4.40
CA HIS A 164 -11.11 8.95 -3.17
C HIS A 164 -12.21 7.90 -3.29
N SER A 165 -12.52 7.24 -2.17
CA SER A 165 -13.52 6.18 -2.10
C SER A 165 -14.70 6.52 -1.20
N TYR A 166 -14.93 7.81 -0.92
CA TYR A 166 -16.10 8.30 -0.20
C TYR A 166 -17.36 8.27 -1.09
N LEU A 167 -17.76 7.08 -1.52
CA LEU A 167 -18.96 6.81 -2.31
C LEU A 167 -19.91 5.91 -1.52
N ASP A 168 -21.21 6.11 -1.72
CA ASP A 168 -22.22 5.26 -1.12
C ASP A 168 -22.10 3.81 -1.60
N GLY A 169 -22.29 2.88 -0.66
CA GLY A 169 -22.18 1.44 -0.87
C GLY A 169 -20.76 0.88 -0.79
N ASN A 170 -19.72 1.72 -0.75
CA ASN A 170 -18.34 1.23 -0.60
C ASN A 170 -18.13 0.63 0.80
N GLN A 171 -17.50 -0.55 0.84
CA GLN A 171 -17.07 -1.24 2.06
C GLN A 171 -15.74 -0.69 2.64
N TYR A 172 -15.24 0.41 2.10
CA TYR A 172 -14.07 1.16 2.56
C TYR A 172 -14.13 2.57 2.00
N LYS A 173 -13.79 3.58 2.81
CA LYS A 173 -13.73 4.99 2.38
C LYS A 173 -12.43 5.64 2.82
N GLY A 174 -11.76 6.33 1.91
CA GLY A 174 -10.52 7.06 2.16
C GLY A 174 -10.14 7.97 0.99
N LEU A 175 -9.27 8.95 1.25
CA LEU A 175 -8.57 9.75 0.24
C LEU A 175 -7.15 9.20 0.13
N HIS A 176 -6.73 8.88 -1.08
CA HIS A 176 -5.44 8.29 -1.37
C HIS A 176 -4.68 9.11 -2.42
N LEU A 177 -3.37 9.12 -2.27
CA LEU A 177 -2.45 9.79 -3.16
C LEU A 177 -1.23 8.90 -3.37
N LEU A 178 -0.75 8.79 -4.61
CA LEU A 178 0.55 8.22 -4.93
C LEU A 178 1.51 9.34 -5.28
N ALA A 179 2.68 9.34 -4.65
CA ALA A 179 3.75 10.26 -5.00
C ALA A 179 5.05 9.50 -5.26
N ARG A 180 5.76 9.91 -6.31
CA ARG A 180 7.08 9.41 -6.67
C ARG A 180 8.15 10.31 -6.06
N HIS A 181 8.99 9.73 -5.22
CA HIS A 181 10.19 10.38 -4.69
C HIS A 181 11.23 10.54 -5.81
N SER A 182 12.14 11.51 -5.66
CA SER A 182 13.25 11.78 -6.60
C SER A 182 14.13 10.55 -6.90
N SER A 183 14.21 9.61 -5.94
CA SER A 183 14.87 8.29 -6.12
C SER A 183 14.17 7.33 -7.10
N GLY A 184 12.98 7.67 -7.60
CA GLY A 184 12.14 6.85 -8.47
C GLY A 184 11.08 6.00 -7.75
N ARG A 185 11.22 5.78 -6.43
CA ARG A 185 10.26 5.01 -5.61
C ARG A 185 8.94 5.73 -5.45
N VAL A 186 7.83 4.99 -5.58
CA VAL A 186 6.49 5.48 -5.25
C VAL A 186 6.17 5.14 -3.79
N ALA A 187 5.53 6.08 -3.10
CA ALA A 187 4.86 5.82 -1.83
C ALA A 187 3.36 6.12 -1.93
N GLU A 188 2.58 5.37 -1.17
CA GLU A 188 1.15 5.61 -0.98
C GLU A 188 0.91 6.49 0.25
N PHE A 189 0.02 7.46 0.11
CA PHE A 189 -0.40 8.36 1.18
C PHE A 189 -1.90 8.19 1.40
N GLN A 190 -2.28 7.99 2.65
CA GLN A 190 -3.67 7.81 3.07
C GLN A 190 -4.06 8.92 4.03
N PHE A 191 -5.21 9.54 3.77
CA PHE A 191 -5.74 10.59 4.63
C PHE A 191 -7.04 10.15 5.26
N HIS A 192 -7.06 10.16 6.58
CA HIS A 192 -8.16 9.69 7.39
C HIS A 192 -8.50 10.69 8.50
N THR A 193 -9.73 10.60 8.98
CA THR A 193 -10.12 11.08 10.31
C THR A 193 -9.93 9.96 11.33
N GLU A 194 -9.90 10.29 12.62
CA GLU A 194 -9.90 9.29 13.70
C GLU A 194 -11.04 8.28 13.54
N ALA A 195 -12.26 8.75 13.23
CA ALA A 195 -13.41 7.89 13.01
C ALA A 195 -13.21 6.90 11.85
N SER A 196 -12.71 7.38 10.71
CA SER A 196 -12.48 6.51 9.54
C SER A 196 -11.32 5.53 9.77
N GLN A 197 -10.29 5.91 10.53
CA GLN A 197 -9.18 5.04 10.88
C GLN A 197 -9.61 3.96 11.87
N ASN A 198 -10.38 4.31 12.90
CA ASN A 198 -10.94 3.33 13.84
C ASN A 198 -11.83 2.28 13.15
N VAL A 199 -12.65 2.71 12.18
CA VAL A 199 -13.47 1.77 11.39
C VAL A 199 -12.60 0.87 10.51
N LYS A 200 -11.57 1.42 9.87
CA LYS A 200 -10.60 0.64 9.08
C LYS A 200 -9.93 -0.44 9.93
N ASP A 201 -9.50 -0.11 11.14
CA ASP A 201 -8.85 -1.06 12.05
C ASP A 201 -9.84 -2.12 12.57
N ALA A 202 -11.05 -1.71 12.96
CA ALA A 202 -12.10 -2.61 13.42
C ALA A 202 -12.60 -3.58 12.34
N THR A 203 -12.49 -3.21 11.06
CA THR A 203 -12.92 -4.03 9.91
C THR A 203 -11.78 -4.78 9.24
N HIS A 204 -10.54 -4.66 9.73
CA HIS A 204 -9.36 -5.24 9.07
C HIS A 204 -9.43 -6.77 8.97
N VAL A 205 -9.91 -7.44 10.03
CA VAL A 205 -10.06 -8.91 10.04
C VAL A 205 -11.11 -9.36 9.04
N ASP A 206 -12.26 -8.66 8.97
CA ASP A 206 -13.30 -8.94 7.98
C ASP A 206 -12.78 -8.74 6.55
N TYR A 207 -11.96 -7.71 6.34
CA TYR A 207 -11.32 -7.43 5.05
C TYR A 207 -10.37 -8.56 4.61
N GLU A 208 -9.48 -9.04 5.49
CA GLU A 208 -8.58 -10.15 5.16
C GLU A 208 -9.36 -11.45 4.91
N ALA A 209 -10.41 -11.73 5.70
CA ALA A 209 -11.28 -12.89 5.48
C ALA A 209 -11.99 -12.84 4.12
N VAL A 210 -12.50 -11.66 3.71
CA VAL A 210 -13.06 -11.49 2.37
C VAL A 210 -12.01 -11.78 1.29
N ARG A 211 -10.72 -11.57 1.51
CA ARG A 211 -9.70 -11.85 0.47
C ARG A 211 -9.38 -13.33 0.32
N ASP A 212 -9.72 -14.18 1.27
CA ASP A 212 -9.49 -15.62 1.18
C ASP A 212 -10.38 -16.25 0.09
N PRO A 213 -9.80 -16.83 -0.98
CA PRO A 213 -10.58 -17.50 -2.02
C PRO A 213 -11.29 -18.77 -1.54
N ARG A 214 -10.91 -19.31 -0.37
CA ARG A 214 -11.52 -20.50 0.23
C ARG A 214 -12.80 -20.19 1.00
N LEU A 215 -13.03 -18.92 1.36
CA LEU A 215 -14.23 -18.52 2.10
C LEU A 215 -15.47 -18.64 1.20
N PRO A 216 -16.56 -19.29 1.64
CA PRO A 216 -17.78 -19.42 0.84
C PRO A 216 -18.34 -18.08 0.38
N LEU A 217 -18.90 -18.03 -0.84
CA LEU A 217 -19.38 -16.78 -1.44
C LEU A 217 -20.47 -16.08 -0.60
N THR A 218 -21.32 -16.84 0.07
CA THR A 218 -22.37 -16.33 0.96
C THR A 218 -21.77 -15.65 2.20
N GLU A 219 -20.74 -16.25 2.80
CA GLU A 219 -20.01 -15.67 3.94
C GLU A 219 -19.23 -14.41 3.51
N ARG A 220 -18.56 -14.45 2.35
CA ARG A 220 -17.91 -13.26 1.76
C ARG A 220 -18.90 -12.12 1.54
N ALA A 221 -20.11 -12.42 1.05
CA ALA A 221 -21.15 -11.41 0.85
C ALA A 221 -21.62 -10.80 2.17
N ALA A 222 -21.84 -11.63 3.21
CA ALA A 222 -22.24 -11.15 4.53
C ALA A 222 -21.18 -10.26 5.19
N LEU A 223 -19.89 -10.60 5.05
CA LEU A 223 -18.78 -9.75 5.52
C LEU A 223 -18.71 -8.41 4.78
N VAL A 224 -18.92 -8.42 3.46
CA VAL A 224 -18.96 -7.18 2.68
C VAL A 224 -20.15 -6.30 3.11
N GLU A 225 -21.34 -6.89 3.31
CA GLU A 225 -22.50 -6.16 3.81
C GLU A 225 -22.23 -5.55 5.19
N LYS A 226 -21.65 -6.32 6.12
CA LYS A 226 -21.22 -5.85 7.44
C LYS A 226 -20.27 -4.66 7.32
N MET A 227 -19.22 -4.77 6.51
CA MET A 227 -18.25 -3.67 6.32
C MET A 227 -18.91 -2.44 5.68
N THR A 228 -19.74 -2.62 4.65
CA THR A 228 -20.49 -1.51 4.03
C THR A 228 -21.39 -0.81 5.05
N ALA A 229 -22.08 -1.54 5.93
CA ALA A 229 -22.95 -0.96 6.95
C ALA A 229 -22.17 -0.14 8.00
N VAL A 230 -20.97 -0.58 8.39
CA VAL A 230 -20.11 0.18 9.31
C VAL A 230 -19.54 1.42 8.61
N TRP A 231 -19.03 1.29 7.38
CA TRP A 231 -18.50 2.42 6.60
C TRP A 231 -19.56 3.44 6.16
N ALA A 232 -20.84 3.05 6.11
CA ALA A 232 -21.95 3.98 5.89
C ALA A 232 -22.10 4.99 7.03
N GLN A 233 -21.67 4.65 8.24
CA GLN A 233 -21.75 5.52 9.42
C GLN A 233 -20.59 6.52 9.51
N VAL A 234 -19.52 6.31 8.74
CA VAL A 234 -18.37 7.24 8.69
C VAL A 234 -18.76 8.48 7.89
N PRO A 235 -18.74 9.68 8.49
CA PRO A 235 -19.04 10.91 7.78
C PRO A 235 -18.02 11.16 6.66
N THR A 236 -18.50 11.65 5.52
CA THR A 236 -17.60 12.11 4.45
C THR A 236 -16.92 13.42 4.90
N PRO A 237 -15.58 13.50 4.90
CA PRO A 237 -14.86 14.72 5.24
C PRO A 237 -15.23 15.88 4.32
N ALA A 238 -15.17 17.10 4.87
CA ALA A 238 -15.53 18.30 4.12
C ALA A 238 -14.62 18.50 2.89
N GLY A 239 -15.22 18.89 1.77
CA GLY A 239 -14.51 19.19 0.53
C GLY A 239 -14.09 17.97 -0.30
N VAL A 240 -14.23 16.73 0.21
CA VAL A 240 -13.88 15.53 -0.56
C VAL A 240 -14.77 15.34 -1.80
N PRO A 241 -16.11 15.49 -1.73
CA PRO A 241 -16.96 15.37 -2.92
C PRO A 241 -16.67 16.40 -4.01
N GLU A 242 -16.19 17.59 -3.62
CA GLU A 242 -15.86 18.70 -4.52
C GLU A 242 -14.40 18.70 -4.99
N LEU A 243 -13.56 17.80 -4.46
CA LEU A 243 -12.15 17.72 -4.77
C LEU A 243 -11.94 17.13 -6.18
N THR A 244 -11.68 17.99 -7.17
CA THR A 244 -11.46 17.58 -8.57
C THR A 244 -9.99 17.49 -8.97
N GLU A 245 -9.11 18.22 -8.29
CA GLU A 245 -7.67 18.26 -8.55
C GLU A 245 -6.85 18.44 -7.27
N LEU A 246 -5.72 17.73 -7.19
CA LEU A 246 -4.73 17.83 -6.12
C LEU A 246 -3.34 17.52 -6.67
N GLY A 247 -2.36 18.39 -6.41
CA GLY A 247 -0.96 18.17 -6.80
C GLY A 247 -0.77 18.05 -8.32
N GLY A 248 -1.59 18.74 -9.12
CA GLY A 248 -1.57 18.66 -10.59
C GLY A 248 -2.22 17.40 -11.17
N CYS A 249 -2.81 16.54 -10.33
CA CYS A 249 -3.52 15.34 -10.76
C CYS A 249 -5.02 15.50 -10.62
N LYS A 250 -5.78 15.00 -11.60
CA LYS A 250 -7.23 14.83 -11.46
C LYS A 250 -7.52 13.82 -10.37
N VAL A 251 -8.49 14.13 -9.52
CA VAL A 251 -8.94 13.23 -8.46
C VAL A 251 -9.99 12.27 -9.02
N ALA A 252 -9.74 10.97 -8.90
CA ALA A 252 -10.61 9.93 -9.41
C ALA A 252 -11.51 9.33 -8.31
N PRO A 253 -12.84 9.23 -8.52
CA PRO A 253 -13.70 8.47 -7.62
C PRO A 253 -13.47 6.97 -7.79
N LYS A 254 -13.20 6.27 -6.68
CA LYS A 254 -12.99 4.82 -6.64
C LYS A 254 -14.19 4.10 -6.05
N ARG A 255 -14.87 3.33 -6.89
CA ARG A 255 -15.91 2.40 -6.47
C ARG A 255 -15.30 1.03 -6.21
N TYR A 256 -15.54 0.49 -5.03
CA TYR A 256 -15.24 -0.91 -4.79
C TYR A 256 -16.43 -1.74 -5.24
N ALA A 257 -16.19 -2.65 -6.18
CA ALA A 257 -17.24 -3.57 -6.61
C ALA A 257 -17.56 -4.54 -5.46
N PRO A 258 -18.84 -4.78 -5.13
CA PRO A 258 -19.19 -5.92 -4.31
C PRO A 258 -18.68 -7.20 -5.00
N PRO A 259 -18.32 -8.26 -4.26
CA PRO A 259 -18.00 -9.55 -4.84
C PRO A 259 -19.10 -9.94 -5.83
N LYS A 260 -18.74 -10.48 -7.00
CA LYS A 260 -19.74 -10.98 -7.96
C LYS A 260 -20.58 -12.04 -7.26
N THR A 261 -21.77 -11.68 -6.78
CA THR A 261 -22.79 -12.65 -6.44
C THR A 261 -23.29 -13.20 -7.76
N ASN A 262 -23.02 -14.47 -8.07
CA ASN A 262 -23.75 -15.17 -9.13
C ASN A 262 -25.22 -15.28 -8.67
N ARG A 263 -25.99 -14.20 -8.81
CA ARG A 263 -27.45 -14.29 -8.79
C ARG A 263 -27.85 -14.95 -10.10
N GLY A 264 -27.97 -16.28 -10.08
CA GLY A 264 -28.50 -17.05 -11.20
C GLY A 264 -27.58 -18.17 -11.67
N ARG A 265 -27.41 -19.20 -10.84
CA ARG A 265 -27.19 -20.57 -11.36
C ARG A 265 -27.71 -21.70 -10.47
N ASP A 266 -28.61 -21.37 -9.53
CA ASP A 266 -29.41 -22.35 -8.75
C ASP A 266 -30.91 -22.05 -8.94
N ALA A 267 -31.34 -21.94 -10.20
CA ALA A 267 -32.75 -21.94 -10.59
C ALA A 267 -32.85 -22.26 -12.10
N GLN A 268 -32.52 -23.51 -12.46
CA GLN A 268 -33.09 -24.28 -13.57
C GLN A 268 -32.48 -25.68 -13.60
#